data_AF-A0A433MXN0-F1
#
_entry.id   AF-A0A433MXN0-F1
#
_cell.length_a   1.000
_cell.length_b   1.000
_cell.length_c   1.000
_cell.angle_alpha   90.00
_cell.angle_beta   90.00
_cell.angle_gamma   90.00
#
_symmetry.space_group_name_H-M   'P 1'
#
loop_
_entity.id
_entity.type
_entity.pdbx_description
1 polymer ?
#
loop_
_entity_poly.entity_id
_entity_poly.type
_entity_poly.pdbx_seq_one_letter_code
_entity_poly.pdbx_strand_id
1 'polypeptide(L)'
;MSCDFCHQIFTVNVEQQQLVMPSRQPPLVWRWNGFNWTEAHLEGVEFGWGYVLAAIAFIFLPTALIGIVAYIFPPHPDAPFSWVPYIWTVLTFFSHLAIIVWLFIEIYQIPVRAYFRALRQRLSSR
;
A
#
# COMPACT_ATOMS: atom_id res chain seq x y z
N MET A 1 17.54 -33.11 -14.87
CA MET A 1 16.23 -33.36 -14.25
C MET A 1 15.87 -32.13 -13.45
N SER A 2 15.04 -31.25 -14.01
CA SER A 2 14.46 -30.12 -13.28
C SER A 2 13.38 -30.67 -12.34
N CYS A 3 13.36 -30.19 -11.11
CA CYS A 3 12.34 -30.58 -10.14
C CYS A 3 10.98 -30.00 -10.56
N ASP A 4 9.93 -30.81 -10.65
CA ASP A 4 8.58 -30.34 -11.00
C ASP A 4 8.07 -29.25 -10.03
N PHE A 5 8.58 -29.23 -8.80
CA PHE A 5 8.29 -28.20 -7.81
C PHE A 5 8.86 -26.82 -8.18
N CYS A 6 10.00 -26.78 -8.89
CA CYS A 6 10.60 -25.50 -9.31
C CYS A 6 9.73 -24.75 -10.31
N HIS A 7 8.97 -25.46 -11.16
CA HIS A 7 8.01 -24.86 -12.10
C HIS A 7 6.83 -24.15 -11.40
N GLN A 8 6.56 -24.45 -10.13
CA GLN A 8 5.54 -23.76 -9.34
C GLN A 8 6.09 -22.52 -8.62
N ILE A 9 7.38 -22.49 -8.33
CA ILE A 9 8.02 -21.34 -7.68
C ILE A 9 8.41 -20.29 -8.72
N PHE A 10 9.04 -20.72 -9.81
CA PHE A 10 9.45 -19.85 -10.91
C PHE A 10 9.05 -20.44 -12.26
N THR A 11 8.43 -19.63 -13.10
CA THR A 11 8.15 -19.95 -14.49
C THR A 11 9.09 -19.14 -15.39
N VAL A 12 9.71 -19.81 -16.35
CA VAL A 12 10.60 -19.17 -17.32
C VAL A 12 9.81 -18.92 -18.59
N ASN A 13 9.74 -17.67 -19.03
CA ASN A 13 9.30 -17.32 -20.38
C ASN A 13 10.53 -17.06 -21.25
N VAL A 14 10.90 -18.06 -22.05
CA VAL A 14 12.10 -18.01 -22.90
C VAL A 14 11.93 -16.99 -24.03
N GLU A 15 10.74 -16.84 -24.60
CA GLU A 15 10.49 -15.92 -25.71
C GLU A 15 10.69 -14.47 -25.30
N GLN A 16 10.23 -14.12 -24.10
CA GLN A 16 10.36 -12.76 -23.57
C GLN A 16 11.63 -12.56 -22.74
N GLN A 17 12.43 -13.62 -22.57
CA GLN A 17 13.62 -13.68 -21.69
C GLN A 17 13.31 -13.23 -20.26
N GLN A 18 12.20 -13.75 -19.71
CA GLN A 18 11.70 -13.38 -18.39
C GLN A 18 11.70 -14.57 -17.43
N LEU A 19 11.98 -14.28 -16.17
CA LEU A 19 11.76 -15.18 -15.05
C LEU A 19 10.61 -14.61 -14.22
N VAL A 20 9.54 -15.38 -14.00
CA VAL A 20 8.33 -14.96 -13.31
C VAL A 20 8.14 -15.80 -12.06
N MET A 21 7.76 -15.18 -10.94
CA MET A 21 7.39 -15.87 -9.70
C MET A 21 5.86 -15.83 -9.52
N PRO A 22 5.11 -16.85 -10.01
CA PRO A 22 3.64 -16.83 -9.99
C PRO A 22 3.03 -17.04 -8.60
N SER A 23 3.82 -17.50 -7.62
CA SER A 23 3.36 -17.72 -6.25
C SER A 23 3.04 -16.43 -5.48
N ARG A 24 3.34 -15.26 -6.05
CA ARG A 24 3.01 -13.93 -5.51
C ARG A 24 1.98 -13.25 -6.41
N GLN A 25 1.06 -12.50 -5.81
CA GLN A 25 0.18 -11.57 -6.53
C GLN A 25 0.40 -10.15 -5.98
N PRO A 26 0.82 -9.17 -6.81
CA PRO A 26 1.19 -9.28 -8.24
C PRO A 26 2.47 -10.13 -8.45
N PRO A 27 2.63 -10.78 -9.62
CA PRO A 27 3.79 -11.63 -9.87
C PRO A 27 5.06 -10.78 -9.99
N LEU A 28 6.17 -11.34 -9.50
CA LEU A 28 7.47 -10.69 -9.57
C LEU A 28 8.20 -11.15 -10.83
N VAL A 29 8.65 -10.21 -11.66
CA VAL A 29 9.23 -10.47 -12.97
C VAL A 29 10.64 -9.90 -13.05
N TRP A 30 11.60 -10.71 -13.48
CA TRP A 30 12.94 -10.29 -13.85
C TRP A 30 13.11 -10.42 -15.35
N ARG A 31 13.73 -9.43 -15.99
CA ARG A 31 14.02 -9.45 -17.42
C ARG A 31 15.53 -9.54 -17.64
N TRP A 32 15.94 -10.37 -18.58
CA TRP A 32 17.34 -10.41 -19.02
C TRP A 32 17.56 -9.38 -20.13
N ASN A 33 18.53 -8.48 -19.95
CA ASN A 33 18.85 -7.46 -20.96
C ASN A 33 20.04 -7.83 -21.88
N GLY A 34 20.53 -9.07 -21.81
CA GLY A 34 21.71 -9.53 -22.55
C GLY A 34 23.00 -9.55 -21.71
N PHE A 35 23.11 -8.68 -20.70
CA PHE A 35 24.30 -8.56 -19.85
C PHE A 35 24.01 -8.81 -18.38
N ASN A 36 22.90 -8.30 -17.87
CA ASN A 36 22.49 -8.39 -16.48
C ASN A 36 20.98 -8.70 -16.37
N TRP A 37 20.59 -9.27 -15.25
CA TRP A 37 19.19 -9.34 -14.84
C TRP A 37 18.76 -7.96 -14.34
N THR A 38 17.66 -7.43 -14.87
CA THR A 38 17.03 -6.23 -14.30
C THR A 38 16.38 -6.57 -12.96
N GLU A 39 16.28 -5.58 -12.07
CA GLU A 39 15.61 -5.77 -10.77
C GLU A 39 14.21 -6.35 -10.93
N ALA A 40 13.78 -7.07 -9.88
CA ALA A 40 12.49 -7.69 -9.81
C ALA A 40 11.38 -6.62 -9.84
N HIS A 41 10.61 -6.56 -10.90
CA HIS A 41 9.48 -5.64 -11.03
C HIS A 41 8.17 -6.37 -10.72
N LEU A 42 7.22 -5.68 -10.09
CA LEU A 42 5.86 -6.18 -9.92
C LEU A 42 5.13 -5.98 -11.25
N GLU A 43 4.73 -7.07 -11.90
CA GLU A 43 4.01 -7.00 -13.17
C GLU A 43 2.67 -6.25 -12.98
N GLY A 44 2.42 -5.24 -13.80
CA GLY A 44 1.19 -4.43 -13.75
C GLY A 44 1.15 -3.36 -12.65
N VAL A 45 2.21 -3.20 -11.86
CA VAL A 45 2.34 -2.09 -10.91
C VAL A 45 3.31 -1.05 -11.45
N GLU A 46 2.91 -0.40 -12.55
CA GLU A 46 3.54 0.86 -12.90
C GLU A 46 3.04 1.91 -11.91
N PHE A 47 3.90 2.30 -10.96
CA PHE A 47 3.64 3.40 -10.02
C PHE A 47 3.62 4.73 -10.80
N GLY A 48 2.58 4.92 -11.61
CA GLY A 48 2.35 6.14 -12.35
C GLY A 48 1.93 7.26 -11.40
N TRP A 49 2.22 8.50 -11.81
CA TRP A 49 1.74 9.71 -11.12
C TRP A 49 0.23 9.71 -10.87
N GLY A 50 -0.54 9.01 -11.70
CA GLY A 50 -1.99 8.84 -11.52
C GLY A 50 -2.37 8.20 -10.18
N TYR A 51 -1.67 7.16 -9.73
CA TYR A 51 -1.96 6.51 -8.45
C TYR A 51 -1.62 7.42 -7.27
N VAL A 52 -0.51 8.16 -7.36
CA VAL A 52 -0.11 9.14 -6.33
C VAL A 52 -1.16 10.24 -6.22
N LEU A 53 -1.58 10.82 -7.34
CA LEU A 53 -2.63 11.85 -7.37
C LEU A 53 -3.97 11.32 -6.85
N ALA A 54 -4.36 10.11 -7.23
CA ALA A 54 -5.57 9.47 -6.73
C ALA A 54 -5.53 9.24 -5.21
N ALA A 55 -4.39 8.79 -4.66
CA ALA A 55 -4.23 8.60 -3.22
C ALA A 55 -4.29 9.93 -2.45
N ILE A 56 -3.63 10.99 -2.96
CA ILE A 56 -3.71 12.34 -2.40
C ILE A 56 -5.15 12.84 -2.42
N ALA A 57 -5.83 12.75 -3.57
CA ALA A 57 -7.22 13.16 -3.70
C ALA A 57 -8.13 12.38 -2.75
N PHE A 58 -7.95 11.07 -2.64
CA PHE A 58 -8.73 10.21 -1.76
C PHE A 58 -8.60 10.58 -0.27
N ILE A 59 -7.43 11.07 0.16
CA ILE A 59 -7.21 11.51 1.55
C ILE A 59 -7.75 12.93 1.76
N PHE A 60 -7.35 13.86 0.90
CA PHE A 60 -7.58 15.29 1.14
C PHE A 60 -8.95 15.77 0.69
N LEU A 61 -9.53 15.25 -0.38
CA LEU A 61 -10.83 15.70 -0.88
C LEU A 61 -11.95 15.51 0.16
N PRO A 62 -12.18 14.32 0.73
CA PRO A 62 -13.24 14.14 1.74
C PRO A 62 -12.95 14.93 3.02
N THR A 63 -11.68 15.00 3.43
CA THR A 63 -11.25 15.74 4.62
C THR A 63 -11.48 17.25 4.45
N ALA A 64 -11.10 17.80 3.30
CA ALA A 64 -11.30 19.19 2.96
C ALA A 64 -12.78 19.53 2.85
N LEU A 65 -13.60 18.67 2.25
CA LEU A 65 -15.04 18.89 2.13
C LEU A 65 -15.69 19.01 3.52
N ILE A 66 -15.38 18.10 4.43
CA ILE A 66 -15.91 18.12 5.79
C ILE A 66 -15.36 19.33 6.58
N GLY A 67 -14.05 19.59 6.48
CA GLY A 67 -13.41 20.71 7.17
C GLY A 67 -13.92 22.07 6.70
N ILE A 68 -14.15 22.25 5.40
CA ILE A 68 -14.73 23.47 4.82
C ILE A 68 -16.16 23.67 5.34
N VAL A 69 -16.97 22.61 5.42
CA VAL A 69 -18.33 22.70 5.98
C VAL A 69 -18.28 23.14 7.45
N ALA A 70 -17.38 22.55 8.25
CA ALA A 70 -17.19 22.94 9.65
C ALA A 70 -16.67 24.38 9.83
N TYR A 71 -15.93 24.89 8.84
CA TYR A 71 -15.42 26.27 8.83
C TYR A 71 -16.48 27.30 8.42
N ILE A 72 -17.25 27.01 7.35
CA ILE A 72 -18.30 27.92 6.85
C ILE A 72 -19.49 27.97 7.81
N PHE A 73 -19.82 26.84 8.44
CA PHE A 73 -20.93 26.71 9.38
C PHE A 73 -20.41 26.30 10.77
N PRO A 74 -19.73 27.21 11.49
CA PRO A 74 -19.17 26.88 12.79
C PRO A 74 -20.30 26.60 13.80
N PRO A 75 -20.18 25.54 14.61
CA PRO A 75 -21.15 25.23 15.65
C PRO A 75 -21.13 26.29 16.75
N HIS A 76 -22.29 26.54 17.36
CA HIS A 76 -22.40 27.46 18.49
C HIS A 76 -21.60 26.89 19.70
N PRO A 77 -20.74 27.68 20.37
CA PRO A 77 -19.84 27.15 21.40
C PRO A 77 -20.56 26.47 22.56
N ASP A 78 -21.73 26.99 22.94
CA ASP A 78 -22.54 26.47 24.06
C ASP A 78 -23.50 25.35 23.65
N ALA A 79 -23.56 25.01 22.36
CA ALA A 79 -24.41 23.90 21.90
C ALA A 79 -23.78 22.55 22.28
N PRO A 80 -24.60 21.58 22.73
CA PRO A 80 -24.11 20.23 22.94
C PRO A 80 -23.55 19.69 21.61
N PHE A 81 -22.44 18.96 21.69
CA PHE A 81 -21.74 18.36 20.53
C PHE A 81 -21.08 19.34 19.56
N SER A 82 -20.81 20.58 19.96
CA SER A 82 -20.06 21.57 19.15
C SER A 82 -18.67 21.07 18.71
N TRP A 83 -18.09 20.09 19.40
CA TRP A 83 -16.81 19.47 19.05
C TRP A 83 -16.89 18.43 17.91
N VAL A 84 -18.08 17.90 17.60
CA VAL A 84 -18.26 16.77 16.67
C VAL A 84 -17.72 17.06 15.26
N PRO A 85 -18.00 18.22 14.62
CA PRO A 85 -17.49 18.50 13.27
C PRO A 85 -15.96 18.48 13.19
N TYR A 86 -15.28 18.94 14.24
CA TYR A 86 -13.81 18.96 14.30
C TYR A 86 -13.23 17.54 14.46
N ILE A 87 -13.77 16.76 15.40
CA ILE A 87 -13.36 15.35 15.57
C ILE A 87 -13.65 14.55 14.29
N TRP A 88 -14.79 14.79 13.66
CA TRP A 88 -15.18 14.10 12.43
C TRP A 88 -14.24 14.41 11.26
N THR A 89 -13.78 15.66 11.14
CA THR A 89 -12.77 16.06 10.14
C THR A 89 -11.46 15.29 10.35
N VAL A 90 -10.98 15.24 11.59
CA VAL A 90 -9.73 14.53 11.95
C VAL A 90 -9.88 13.03 11.71
N LEU A 91 -11.01 12.44 12.12
CA LEU A 91 -11.29 11.03 11.93
C LEU A 91 -11.34 10.67 10.44
N THR A 92 -11.96 11.51 9.62
CA THR A 92 -12.02 11.31 8.16
C THR A 92 -10.62 11.21 7.57
N PHE A 93 -9.72 12.12 7.92
CA PHE A 93 -8.33 12.07 7.46
C PHE A 93 -7.66 10.75 7.84
N PHE A 94 -7.72 10.36 9.11
CA PHE A 94 -7.07 9.13 9.57
C PHE A 94 -7.69 7.86 8.97
N SER A 95 -9.00 7.82 8.78
CA SER A 95 -9.67 6.68 8.14
C SER A 95 -9.23 6.51 6.69
N HIS A 96 -9.18 7.59 5.90
CA HIS A 96 -8.75 7.50 4.51
C HIS A 96 -7.26 7.19 4.41
N LEU A 97 -6.43 7.78 5.27
CA LEU A 97 -5.01 7.44 5.37
C LEU A 97 -4.81 5.96 5.71
N ALA A 98 -5.57 5.41 6.67
CA ALA A 98 -5.49 4.01 7.07
C ALA A 98 -5.84 3.06 5.90
N ILE A 99 -6.82 3.41 5.07
CA ILE A 99 -7.15 2.64 3.86
C ILE A 99 -5.98 2.62 2.88
N ILE A 100 -5.36 3.77 2.61
CA ILE A 100 -4.19 3.84 1.71
C ILE A 100 -3.00 3.06 2.26
N VAL A 101 -2.72 3.19 3.56
CA VAL A 101 -1.65 2.44 4.24
C VAL A 101 -1.91 0.94 4.18
N TRP A 102 -3.16 0.51 4.40
CA TRP A 102 -3.53 -0.89 4.32
C TRP A 102 -3.37 -1.44 2.89
N LEU A 103 -3.86 -0.71 1.88
CA LEU A 103 -3.66 -1.08 0.47
C LEU A 103 -2.18 -1.21 0.11
N PHE A 104 -1.34 -0.30 0.62
CA PHE A 104 0.10 -0.38 0.42
C PHE A 104 0.69 -1.65 1.04
N ILE A 105 0.32 -1.98 2.28
CA ILE A 105 0.77 -3.20 2.95
C ILE A 105 0.36 -4.45 2.16
N GLU A 106 -0.88 -4.49 1.65
CA GLU A 106 -1.46 -5.62 0.92
C GLU A 106 -0.77 -5.81 -0.45
N ILE A 107 -0.61 -4.73 -1.23
CA ILE A 107 0.03 -4.78 -2.55
C ILE A 107 1.49 -5.21 -2.44
N TYR A 108 2.22 -4.66 -1.46
CA TYR A 108 3.62 -4.99 -1.26
C TYR A 108 3.83 -6.29 -0.49
N GLN A 109 2.76 -6.97 -0.04
CA GLN A 109 2.82 -8.20 0.76
C GLN A 109 3.82 -8.05 1.94
N ILE A 110 3.86 -6.86 2.56
CA ILE A 110 4.81 -6.58 3.64
C ILE A 110 4.42 -7.48 4.82
N PRO A 111 5.31 -8.37 5.30
CA PRO A 111 4.96 -9.30 6.38
C PRO A 111 5.01 -8.58 7.73
N VAL A 112 4.08 -7.63 7.94
CA VAL A 112 4.01 -6.74 9.11
C VAL A 112 4.02 -7.53 10.41
N ARG A 113 3.30 -8.67 10.47
CA ARG A 113 3.29 -9.57 11.64
C ARG A 113 4.68 -10.17 11.93
N ALA A 114 5.42 -10.56 10.90
CA ALA A 114 6.77 -11.11 11.05
C ALA A 114 7.74 -10.02 11.53
N TYR A 115 7.62 -8.81 10.99
CA TYR A 115 8.40 -7.65 11.42
C TYR A 115 8.16 -7.32 12.91
N PHE A 116 6.90 -7.19 13.34
CA PHE A 116 6.58 -6.93 14.74
C PHE A 116 7.00 -8.07 15.67
N ARG A 117 6.91 -9.34 15.22
CA ARG A 117 7.40 -10.49 15.98
C ARG A 117 8.92 -10.41 16.19
N ALA A 118 9.67 -10.15 15.12
CA ALA A 118 11.12 -10.00 15.18
C ALA A 118 11.53 -8.82 16.08
N LEU A 119 10.81 -7.70 15.99
CA LEU A 119 11.04 -6.53 16.86
C LEU A 119 10.76 -6.86 18.34
N ARG A 120 9.66 -7.57 18.63
CA ARG A 120 9.32 -7.99 20.00
C ARG A 120 10.36 -8.94 20.58
N GLN A 121 10.85 -9.89 19.77
CA GLN A 121 11.92 -10.81 20.17
C GLN A 121 13.22 -10.05 20.47
N ARG A 122 13.59 -9.07 19.63
CA ARG A 122 14.78 -8.24 19.83
C ARG A 122 14.70 -7.34 21.06
N LEU A 123 13.51 -6.85 21.38
CA LEU A 123 13.26 -6.06 22.60
C LEU A 123 13.21 -6.93 23.86
N SER A 124 12.72 -8.17 23.75
CA SER A 124 12.68 -9.14 24.86
C SER A 124 14.01 -9.87 25.11
N SER A 125 14.94 -9.84 24.14
CA SER A 125 16.29 -10.40 24.27
C SER A 125 17.33 -9.38 24.76
N ARG A 126 16.87 -8.20 25.19
CA ARG A 126 17.63 -7.20 25.96
C ARG A 126 17.12 -7.20 27.38
#